data_AF-A0A7S0ZSJ0-F1
#
_entry.id   AF-A0A7S0ZSJ0-F1
#
_cell.length_a   1.000
_cell.length_b   1.000
_cell.length_c   1.000
_cell.angle_alpha   90.00
_cell.angle_beta   90.00
_cell.angle_gamma   90.00
#
_symmetry.space_group_name_H-M   'P 1'
#
loop_
_entity.id
_entity.type
_entity.pdbx_description
1 polymer ?
#
loop_
_entity_poly.entity_id
_entity_poly.type
_entity_poly.pdbx_seq_one_letter_code
_entity_poly.pdbx_strand_id
1 'polypeptide(L)'
;QMAFRRRLEMAPPPEITMNGDDVDDWETTGFDPRKGKDVFWSVDVDEYGVAHWENYVPEEPVDGDEFWIQGTHTDWEPDPMERHATIMGLWSAHIVIGEEGCAEFQILSDGDITKVYYP
;
A
#
# COMPACT_ATOMS: atom_id res chain seq x y z
N GLN A 1 -6.46 -10.31 10.64
CA GLN A 1 -5.18 -10.69 9.99
C GLN A 1 -4.69 -12.12 10.29
N MET A 2 -4.70 -12.63 11.53
CA MET A 2 -4.21 -13.99 11.87
C MET A 2 -4.89 -15.16 11.12
N ALA A 3 -6.17 -15.04 10.77
CA ALA A 3 -6.92 -16.12 10.10
C ALA A 3 -6.51 -16.34 8.64
N PHE A 4 -6.25 -15.26 7.89
CA PHE A 4 -5.81 -15.34 6.50
C PHE A 4 -4.43 -16.00 6.39
N ARG A 5 -3.48 -15.57 7.22
CA ARG A 5 -2.13 -16.14 7.25
C ARG A 5 -2.13 -17.65 7.51
N ARG A 6 -2.96 -18.11 8.45
CA ARG A 6 -3.12 -19.55 8.72
C ARG A 6 -3.72 -20.31 7.53
N ARG A 7 -4.70 -19.72 6.84
CA ARG A 7 -5.27 -20.34 5.63
C ARG A 7 -4.23 -20.46 4.52
N LEU A 8 -3.43 -19.41 4.32
CA LEU A 8 -2.35 -19.40 3.34
C LEU A 8 -1.25 -20.42 3.68
N GLU A 9 -0.89 -20.56 4.96
CA GLU A 9 0.09 -21.58 5.43
C GLU A 9 -0.41 -23.02 5.25
N MET A 10 -1.74 -23.23 5.18
CA MET A 10 -2.36 -24.53 4.92
C MET A 10 -2.65 -24.78 3.43
N ALA A 11 -2.45 -23.77 2.57
CA ALA A 11 -2.70 -23.93 1.14
C ALA A 11 -1.71 -24.94 0.53
N PRO A 12 -2.12 -25.69 -0.50
CA PRO A 12 -1.22 -26.56 -1.24
C PRO A 12 -0.01 -25.79 -1.78
N PRO A 13 1.16 -26.44 -1.91
CA PRO A 13 2.32 -25.80 -2.53
C PRO A 13 2.01 -25.42 -3.98
N PRO A 14 2.59 -24.33 -4.49
CA PRO A 14 2.42 -23.94 -5.88
C PRO A 14 3.02 -24.98 -6.82
N GLU A 15 2.40 -25.12 -7.98
CA GLU A 15 2.86 -26.02 -9.04
C GLU A 15 3.81 -25.27 -9.98
N ILE A 16 4.76 -26.01 -10.54
CA ILE A 16 5.66 -25.54 -11.59
C ILE A 16 5.49 -26.46 -12.79
N THR A 17 5.08 -25.89 -13.92
CA THR A 17 4.95 -26.60 -15.19
C THR A 17 6.13 -26.24 -16.07
N MET A 18 6.97 -27.24 -16.36
CA MET A 18 8.14 -27.08 -17.23
C MET A 18 7.70 -27.26 -18.69
N ASN A 19 7.39 -26.15 -19.38
CA ASN A 19 6.95 -26.20 -20.79
C ASN A 19 8.11 -26.19 -21.80
N GLY A 20 9.36 -26.07 -21.33
CA GLY A 20 10.56 -26.01 -22.17
C GLY A 20 11.86 -26.25 -21.40
N ASP A 21 12.97 -26.28 -22.14
CA ASP A 21 14.33 -26.42 -21.58
C ASP A 21 14.86 -25.10 -20.99
N ASP A 22 14.26 -23.96 -21.38
CA ASP A 22 14.53 -22.66 -20.79
C ASP A 22 13.65 -22.44 -19.55
N VAL A 23 14.25 -21.91 -18.48
CA VAL A 23 13.52 -21.55 -17.26
C VAL A 23 12.50 -20.43 -17.50
N ASP A 24 12.70 -19.62 -18.54
CA ASP A 24 11.76 -18.57 -18.93
C ASP A 24 10.46 -19.15 -19.51
N ASP A 25 10.49 -20.38 -20.05
CA ASP A 25 9.30 -21.07 -20.57
C ASP A 25 8.47 -21.73 -19.46
N TRP A 26 8.95 -21.74 -18.22
CA TRP A 26 8.24 -22.40 -17.12
C TRP A 26 7.08 -21.54 -16.62
N GLU A 27 5.99 -22.20 -16.24
CA GLU A 27 4.82 -21.57 -15.64
C GLU A 27 4.73 -21.95 -14.16
N THR A 28 4.21 -21.06 -13.33
CA THR A 28 3.91 -21.37 -11.93
C THR A 28 2.56 -20.83 -11.52
N THR A 29 1.86 -21.57 -10.66
CA THR A 29 0.63 -21.11 -10.00
C THR A 29 0.91 -20.25 -8.77
N GLY A 30 2.18 -20.11 -8.38
CA GLY A 30 2.63 -19.35 -7.21
C GLY A 30 3.31 -18.03 -7.55
N PHE A 31 4.05 -17.51 -6.56
CA PHE A 31 4.97 -16.40 -6.77
C PHE A 31 6.03 -16.76 -7.81
N ASP A 32 6.15 -15.95 -8.85
CA ASP A 32 7.18 -16.14 -9.88
C ASP A 32 8.53 -15.58 -9.40
N PRO A 33 9.53 -16.44 -9.07
CA PRO A 33 10.81 -15.99 -8.54
C PRO A 33 11.67 -15.24 -9.55
N ARG A 34 11.30 -15.27 -10.84
CA ARG A 34 11.98 -14.53 -11.91
C ARG A 34 11.60 -13.04 -11.90
N LYS A 35 10.48 -12.68 -11.27
CA LYS A 35 10.05 -11.28 -11.22
C LYS A 35 10.86 -10.47 -10.21
N GLY A 36 11.07 -9.20 -10.55
CA GLY A 36 11.83 -8.26 -9.72
C GLY A 36 11.16 -7.98 -8.38
N LYS A 37 11.93 -7.43 -7.43
CA LYS A 37 11.46 -7.09 -6.09
C LYS A 37 10.40 -5.97 -6.05
N ASP A 38 10.25 -5.26 -7.16
CA ASP A 38 9.32 -4.13 -7.30
C ASP A 38 7.93 -4.59 -7.83
N VAL A 39 7.69 -5.90 -7.92
CA VAL A 39 6.39 -6.45 -8.32
C VAL A 39 5.56 -6.76 -7.08
N PHE A 40 4.38 -6.15 -6.98
CA PHE A 40 3.41 -6.46 -5.96
C PHE A 40 2.53 -7.63 -6.41
N TRP A 41 2.09 -8.43 -5.45
CA TRP A 41 1.25 -9.59 -5.68
C TRP A 41 0.02 -9.52 -4.78
N SER A 42 -1.14 -9.81 -5.36
CA SER A 42 -2.34 -10.12 -4.60
C SER A 42 -2.41 -11.63 -4.43
N VAL A 43 -2.81 -12.07 -3.25
CA VAL A 43 -3.04 -13.48 -2.95
C VAL A 43 -4.44 -13.65 -2.37
N ASP A 44 -5.23 -14.48 -3.02
CA ASP A 44 -6.53 -14.93 -2.53
C ASP A 44 -6.46 -16.43 -2.20
N VAL A 45 -7.26 -16.87 -1.23
CA VAL A 45 -7.40 -18.29 -0.91
C VAL A 45 -8.86 -18.66 -1.06
N ASP A 46 -9.14 -19.52 -2.04
CA ASP A 46 -10.51 -19.85 -2.42
C ASP A 46 -11.23 -20.74 -1.38
N GLU A 47 -12.48 -21.12 -1.67
CA GLU A 47 -13.29 -21.98 -0.81
C GLU A 47 -12.71 -23.38 -0.59
N TYR A 48 -11.81 -23.83 -1.48
CA TYR A 48 -11.11 -25.11 -1.41
C TYR A 48 -9.75 -25.00 -0.71
N GLY A 49 -9.33 -23.78 -0.32
CA GLY A 49 -8.05 -23.53 0.33
C GLY A 49 -6.87 -23.41 -0.64
N VAL A 50 -7.12 -23.26 -1.94
CA VAL A 50 -6.06 -23.07 -2.94
C VAL A 50 -5.70 -21.59 -3.02
N ALA A 51 -4.41 -21.30 -2.97
CA ALA A 51 -3.89 -19.93 -3.09
C ALA A 51 -3.74 -19.54 -4.56
N HIS A 52 -4.36 -18.44 -4.96
CA HIS A 52 -4.25 -17.85 -6.29
C HIS A 52 -3.43 -16.57 -6.20
N TRP A 53 -2.40 -16.46 -7.03
CA TRP A 53 -1.46 -15.35 -7.04
C TRP A 53 -1.61 -14.55 -8.33
N GLU A 54 -1.82 -13.25 -8.21
CA GLU A 54 -1.94 -12.37 -9.36
C GLU A 54 -0.99 -11.18 -9.19
N ASN A 55 -0.41 -10.72 -10.30
CA ASN A 55 0.37 -9.48 -10.26
C ASN A 55 -0.60 -8.37 -9.93
N TYR A 56 -0.34 -7.73 -8.81
CA TYR A 56 -1.07 -6.56 -8.40
C TYR A 56 -0.26 -5.35 -8.83
N VAL A 57 -0.85 -4.52 -9.68
CA VAL A 57 -0.37 -3.15 -9.85
C VAL A 57 -1.22 -2.35 -8.88
N PRO A 58 -0.65 -1.81 -7.78
CA PRO A 58 -1.41 -0.91 -6.92
C PRO A 58 -1.99 0.20 -7.79
N GLU A 59 -3.32 0.30 -7.82
CA GLU A 59 -3.94 1.50 -8.36
C GLU A 59 -3.43 2.66 -7.51
N GLU A 60 -2.85 3.68 -8.13
CA GLU A 60 -2.61 4.93 -7.42
C GLU A 60 -3.98 5.39 -6.89
N PRO A 61 -4.12 5.65 -5.58
CA PRO A 61 -5.37 6.18 -5.05
C PRO A 61 -5.78 7.39 -5.90
N VAL A 62 -7.06 7.50 -6.25
CA VAL A 62 -7.62 8.68 -6.95
C VAL A 62 -7.72 9.89 -6.00
N ASP A 63 -7.26 9.73 -4.77
CA ASP A 63 -7.04 10.81 -3.81
C ASP A 63 -5.73 11.53 -4.18
N GLY A 64 -5.73 12.87 -4.08
CA GLY A 64 -4.75 13.74 -4.75
C GLY A 64 -3.27 13.32 -4.72
N ASP A 65 -2.53 13.79 -5.72
CA ASP A 65 -1.13 13.41 -5.96
C ASP A 65 -0.18 13.93 -4.88
N GLU A 66 -0.63 14.89 -4.09
CA GLU A 66 0.11 15.55 -3.02
C GLU A 66 -0.83 15.82 -1.83
N PHE A 67 -0.26 15.86 -0.61
CA PHE A 67 -1.01 16.15 0.61
C PHE A 67 -0.32 17.23 1.45
N TRP A 68 -1.13 18.04 2.11
CA TRP A 68 -0.70 19.11 3.01
C TRP A 68 -1.39 18.95 4.35
N ILE A 69 -0.72 19.34 5.41
CA ILE A 69 -1.31 19.46 6.74
C ILE A 69 -1.50 20.94 7.07
N GLN A 70 -2.62 21.27 7.70
CA GLN A 70 -2.84 22.60 8.27
C GLN A 70 -3.46 22.45 9.64
N GLY A 71 -3.22 23.39 10.55
CA GLY A 71 -3.85 23.36 11.86
C GLY A 71 -3.31 24.41 12.81
N THR A 72 -3.59 24.23 14.10
CA THR A 72 -3.12 25.16 15.14
C THR A 72 -1.59 25.25 15.22
N HIS A 73 -0.87 24.25 14.74
CA HIS A 73 0.60 24.21 14.72
C HIS A 73 1.23 24.97 13.55
N THR A 74 0.45 25.30 12.51
CA THR A 74 0.88 26.09 11.33
C THR A 74 0.12 27.39 11.18
N ASP A 75 -0.58 27.86 12.23
CA ASP A 75 -1.51 28.98 12.15
C ASP A 75 -2.54 28.85 11.01
N TRP A 76 -2.95 27.61 10.73
CA TRP A 76 -3.84 27.22 9.62
C TRP A 76 -3.29 27.53 8.22
N GLU A 77 -1.98 27.77 8.08
CA GLU A 77 -1.32 27.79 6.78
C GLU A 77 -0.98 26.34 6.34
N PRO A 78 -1.24 25.98 5.06
CA PRO A 78 -0.88 24.65 4.55
C PRO A 78 0.63 24.41 4.53
N ASP A 79 1.06 23.30 5.11
CA ASP A 79 2.45 22.81 5.11
C ASP A 79 2.52 21.46 4.37
N PRO A 80 3.39 21.31 3.35
CA PRO A 80 3.45 20.08 2.55
C PRO A 80 3.89 18.86 3.36
N MET A 81 3.22 17.74 3.14
CA MET A 81 3.59 16.45 3.74
C MET A 81 4.69 15.77 2.91
N GLU A 82 5.48 14.90 3.56
CA GLU A 82 6.53 14.14 2.91
C GLU A 82 6.01 12.76 2.47
N ARG A 83 6.22 12.44 1.19
CA ARG A 83 5.94 11.11 0.65
C ARG A 83 6.91 10.08 1.22
N HIS A 84 6.40 8.96 1.72
CA HIS A 84 7.25 7.88 2.22
C HIS A 84 8.05 7.25 1.08
N ALA A 85 9.37 7.11 1.25
CA ALA A 85 10.28 6.70 0.18
C ALA A 85 10.00 5.30 -0.39
N THR A 86 9.42 4.40 0.41
CA THR A 86 9.24 2.98 0.04
C THR A 86 7.81 2.46 0.14
N ILE A 87 6.86 3.25 0.66
CA ILE A 87 5.46 2.81 0.82
C ILE A 87 4.62 3.71 -0.08
N MET A 88 4.17 3.16 -1.21
CA MET A 88 3.34 3.88 -2.17
C MET A 88 2.04 4.36 -1.49
N GLY A 89 1.63 5.58 -1.81
CA GLY A 89 0.43 6.21 -1.28
C GLY A 89 0.52 6.67 0.19
N LEU A 90 1.66 6.46 0.87
CA LEU A 90 1.85 6.94 2.24
C LEU A 90 2.48 8.33 2.27
N TRP A 91 1.83 9.23 2.98
CA TRP A 91 2.30 10.59 3.29
C TRP A 91 2.48 10.77 4.79
N SER A 92 3.48 11.53 5.17
CA SER A 92 3.87 11.73 6.57
C SER A 92 4.17 13.18 6.88
N ALA A 93 3.78 13.62 8.08
CA ALA A 93 4.12 14.92 8.62
C ALA A 93 4.38 14.79 10.12
N HIS A 94 5.19 15.71 10.64
CA HIS A 94 5.50 15.77 12.07
C HIS A 94 4.95 17.07 12.64
N ILE A 95 4.07 16.95 13.64
CA ILE A 95 3.53 18.10 14.36
C ILE A 95 4.10 18.16 15.77
N VAL A 96 4.36 19.38 16.24
CA VAL A 96 4.73 19.62 17.63
C VAL A 96 3.49 20.11 18.37
N ILE A 97 3.03 19.34 19.35
CA ILE A 97 1.93 19.74 20.22
C ILE A 97 2.47 20.75 21.24
N GLY A 98 1.85 21.92 21.30
CA GLY A 98 2.23 23.00 22.23
C GLY A 98 1.92 22.68 23.70
N GLU A 99 2.19 23.65 24.57
CA GLU A 99 2.02 23.50 26.03
C GLU A 99 0.57 23.20 26.47
N GLU A 100 -0.42 23.53 25.63
CA GLU A 100 -1.83 23.23 25.90
C GLU A 100 -2.16 21.73 25.83
N GLY A 101 -1.27 20.91 25.25
CA GLY A 101 -1.43 19.46 25.16
C GLY A 101 -2.49 19.01 24.14
N CYS A 102 -3.02 19.91 23.33
CA CYS A 102 -3.92 19.62 22.22
C CYS A 102 -3.48 20.35 20.95
N ALA A 103 -3.88 19.82 19.80
CA ALA A 103 -3.73 20.45 18.50
C ALA A 103 -4.91 20.05 17.61
N GLU A 104 -5.44 21.01 16.85
CA GLU A 104 -6.42 20.75 15.80
C GLU A 104 -5.71 20.77 14.46
N PHE A 105 -6.05 19.85 13.58
CA PHE A 105 -5.45 19.78 12.24
C PHE A 105 -6.40 19.13 11.24
N GLN A 106 -6.10 19.38 9.96
CA GLN A 106 -6.78 18.82 8.80
C GLN A 106 -5.72 18.44 7.75
N ILE A 107 -6.10 17.56 6.85
CA ILE A 107 -5.28 17.19 5.70
C ILE A 107 -5.97 17.70 4.42
N LEU A 108 -5.22 18.36 3.55
CA LEU A 108 -5.68 18.83 2.24
C LEU A 108 -5.10 17.93 1.13
N SER A 109 -5.92 17.63 0.12
CA SER A 109 -5.44 17.05 -1.14
C SER A 109 -5.16 18.16 -2.15
N ASP A 110 -4.06 18.05 -2.88
CA ASP A 110 -3.63 18.99 -3.95
C ASP A 110 -3.51 20.47 -3.51
N GLY A 111 -3.38 20.72 -2.20
CA GLY A 111 -3.35 22.06 -1.61
C GLY A 111 -4.71 22.77 -1.71
N ASP A 112 -5.76 22.04 -2.07
CA ASP A 112 -7.10 22.55 -2.31
C ASP A 112 -7.90 22.58 -1.00
N ILE A 113 -8.22 23.78 -0.54
CA ILE A 113 -9.02 24.03 0.68
C ILE A 113 -10.44 23.46 0.60
N THR A 114 -10.89 23.02 -0.57
CA THR A 114 -12.19 22.35 -0.76
C THR A 114 -12.10 20.83 -0.66
N LYS A 115 -10.90 20.26 -0.72
CA LYS A 115 -10.63 18.82 -0.61
C LYS A 115 -9.99 18.49 0.74
N VAL A 116 -10.81 18.53 1.79
CA VAL A 116 -10.37 18.42 3.19
C VAL A 116 -10.72 17.05 3.78
N TYR A 117 -9.75 16.42 4.42
CA TYR A 117 -9.93 15.23 5.25
C TYR A 117 -9.83 15.60 6.74
N TYR A 118 -10.67 14.96 7.57
CA TYR A 118 -10.73 15.14 9.02
C TYR A 118 -10.33 13.82 9.70
N PRO A 119 -9.06 13.68 10.13
CA PRO A 119 -8.53 12.46 10.74
C PRO A 119 -9.17 12.09 12.08
#